data_AF-A0A7E5VK96-F1
#
_entry.id   AF-A0A7E5VK96-F1
#
_cell.length_a   1.000
_cell.length_b   1.000
_cell.length_c   1.000
_cell.angle_alpha   90.00
_cell.angle_beta   90.00
_cell.angle_gamma   90.00
#
_symmetry.space_group_name_H-M   'P 1'
#
loop_
_entity.id
_entity.type
_entity.pdbx_description
1 polymer ?
#
loop_
_entity_poly.entity_id
_entity_poly.type
_entity_poly.pdbx_seq_one_letter_code
_entity_poly.pdbx_strand_id
1 'polypeptide(L)'
;MLVHLLLFVCACAQLGMAGEPKVPPYLKYKEEIKIAEAALKENILSMEGNIPLLDDPRRQYAQIVYVVTYEAIGQAGCVYEEYSEIYQKDLNSSLPLALSRPQLAIDEVNNLLERFKHKSAIISKLIHDCVGPKCDVVVDYFIKQDLQKYAEAAAIFIAAGKAAIIQNENAKKIEKITKNLDAQKFLIKGAEILKKYVLTLADLYRALNVGFINGLRC
;
A
#
# COMPACT_ATOMS: atom_id res chain seq x y z
N MET A 1 -6.39 -11.29 -36.11
CA MET A 1 -6.82 -10.54 -34.91
C MET A 1 -7.60 -11.41 -33.91
N LEU A 2 -7.07 -12.59 -33.55
CA LEU A 2 -7.60 -13.46 -32.48
C LEU A 2 -6.51 -13.87 -31.46
N VAL A 3 -5.24 -13.60 -31.77
CA VAL A 3 -4.07 -13.99 -30.97
C VAL A 3 -3.80 -13.03 -29.80
N HIS A 4 -4.30 -11.79 -29.86
CA HIS A 4 -4.10 -10.80 -28.79
C HIS A 4 -5.13 -10.93 -27.63
N LEU A 5 -6.25 -11.63 -27.86
CA LEU A 5 -7.27 -11.90 -26.82
C LEU A 5 -6.94 -13.14 -25.98
N LEU A 6 -6.07 -14.03 -26.46
CA LEU A 6 -5.64 -15.23 -25.72
C LEU A 6 -4.46 -14.97 -24.76
N LEU A 7 -3.69 -13.90 -24.97
CA LEU A 7 -2.57 -13.53 -24.10
C LEU A 7 -2.99 -12.86 -22.79
N PHE A 8 -4.21 -12.33 -22.70
CA PHE A 8 -4.77 -11.78 -21.45
C PHE A 8 -5.47 -12.84 -20.57
N VAL A 9 -5.80 -14.02 -21.13
CA VAL A 9 -6.50 -15.09 -20.41
C VAL A 9 -5.53 -16.14 -19.85
N CYS A 10 -4.28 -16.18 -20.33
CA CYS A 10 -3.33 -17.23 -19.97
C CYS A 10 -2.34 -16.88 -18.84
N ALA A 11 -2.28 -15.62 -18.38
CA ALA A 11 -1.44 -15.23 -17.24
C ALA A 11 -2.06 -15.58 -15.86
N CYS A 12 -3.32 -16.02 -15.82
CA CYS A 12 -3.96 -16.47 -14.59
C CYS A 12 -3.89 -18.00 -14.38
N ALA A 13 -3.20 -18.75 -15.26
CA ALA A 13 -3.28 -20.21 -15.30
C ALA A 13 -2.01 -20.95 -14.84
N GLN A 14 -1.03 -20.27 -14.24
CA GLN A 14 0.19 -20.91 -13.74
C GLN A 14 0.47 -20.60 -12.26
N LEU A 15 -0.45 -21.03 -11.39
CA LEU A 15 -0.13 -21.53 -10.05
C LEU A 15 -0.97 -22.79 -9.84
N GLY A 16 -0.30 -23.94 -9.92
CA GLY A 16 -0.92 -25.25 -9.94
C GLY A 16 -1.63 -25.65 -8.65
N MET A 17 -2.78 -26.30 -8.86
CA MET A 17 -3.48 -27.30 -8.03
C MET A 17 -3.94 -26.96 -6.60
N ALA A 18 -5.23 -27.28 -6.39
CA ALA A 18 -5.99 -27.45 -5.15
C ALA A 18 -6.57 -26.19 -4.48
N GLY A 19 -7.90 -26.11 -4.52
CA GLY A 19 -8.71 -25.20 -3.73
C GLY A 19 -9.50 -24.23 -4.58
N GLU A 20 -10.80 -24.11 -4.32
CA GLU A 20 -11.60 -22.96 -4.73
C GLU A 20 -10.81 -21.66 -4.49
N PRO A 21 -10.98 -20.60 -5.33
CA PRO A 21 -10.32 -19.33 -5.10
C PRO A 21 -10.59 -18.88 -3.66
N LYS A 22 -9.54 -18.87 -2.84
CA LYS A 22 -9.65 -18.64 -1.40
C LYS A 22 -10.31 -17.29 -1.18
N VAL A 23 -11.45 -17.30 -0.51
CA VAL A 23 -12.21 -16.11 -0.12
C VAL A 23 -11.24 -15.12 0.54
N PRO A 24 -11.16 -13.86 0.04
CA PRO A 24 -10.30 -12.87 0.65
C PRO A 24 -10.70 -12.65 2.12
N PRO A 25 -9.74 -12.54 3.06
CA PRO A 25 -10.04 -12.37 4.48
C PRO A 25 -10.39 -10.91 4.81
N TYR A 26 -11.55 -10.44 4.31
CA TYR A 26 -12.01 -9.05 4.40
C TYR A 26 -12.04 -8.51 5.84
N LEU A 27 -12.49 -9.30 6.81
CA LEU A 27 -12.50 -8.93 8.22
C LEU A 27 -11.08 -8.71 8.75
N LYS A 28 -10.14 -9.62 8.42
CA LYS A 28 -8.73 -9.43 8.80
C LYS A 28 -8.18 -8.17 8.15
N TYR A 29 -8.41 -7.97 6.86
CA TYR A 29 -7.95 -6.78 6.15
C TYR A 29 -8.49 -5.49 6.78
N LYS A 30 -9.77 -5.45 7.16
CA LYS A 30 -10.36 -4.31 7.86
C LYS A 30 -9.62 -3.97 9.16
N GLU A 31 -9.32 -4.96 9.99
CA GLU A 31 -8.59 -4.73 11.25
C GLU A 31 -7.15 -4.28 11.00
N GLU A 32 -6.46 -4.89 10.05
CA GLU A 32 -5.08 -4.51 9.70
C GLU A 32 -5.02 -3.08 9.16
N ILE A 33 -5.95 -2.69 8.29
CA ILE A 33 -6.09 -1.32 7.76
C ILE A 33 -6.30 -0.34 8.91
N LYS A 34 -7.21 -0.66 9.85
CA LYS A 34 -7.48 0.20 11.00
C LYS A 34 -6.24 0.43 11.87
N ILE A 35 -5.44 -0.61 12.11
CA ILE A 35 -4.18 -0.50 12.86
C ILE A 35 -3.16 0.36 12.10
N ALA A 36 -3.01 0.12 10.80
CA ALA A 36 -2.09 0.89 9.96
C ALA A 36 -2.49 2.38 9.88
N GLU A 37 -3.78 2.68 9.73
CA GLU A 37 -4.32 4.04 9.76
C GLU A 37 -4.05 4.73 11.10
N ALA A 38 -4.21 4.02 12.23
CA ALA A 38 -3.91 4.58 13.54
C ALA A 38 -2.43 4.94 13.67
N ALA A 39 -1.53 4.07 13.21
CA ALA A 39 -0.09 4.33 13.20
C ALA A 39 0.27 5.54 12.32
N LEU A 40 -0.33 5.68 11.14
CA LEU A 40 -0.14 6.83 10.26
C LEU A 40 -0.68 8.13 10.88
N LYS A 41 -1.84 8.08 11.54
CA LYS A 41 -2.40 9.24 12.25
C LYS A 41 -1.48 9.69 13.39
N GLU A 42 -1.01 8.75 14.20
CA GLU A 42 -0.15 9.03 15.35
C GLU A 42 1.22 9.56 14.92
N ASN A 43 1.84 8.96 13.90
CA ASN A 43 3.24 9.24 13.57
C ASN A 43 3.44 10.25 12.44
N ILE A 44 2.45 10.44 11.56
CA ILE A 44 2.52 11.36 10.42
C ILE A 44 1.55 12.52 10.60
N LEU A 45 0.25 12.23 10.64
CA LEU A 45 -0.77 13.29 10.60
C LEU A 45 -0.81 14.13 11.88
N SER A 46 -0.33 13.61 13.01
CA SER A 46 -0.18 14.38 14.25
C SER A 46 0.82 15.54 14.15
N MET A 47 1.66 15.58 13.10
CA MET A 47 2.60 16.67 12.84
C MET A 47 1.96 17.81 12.01
N GLU A 48 0.74 17.63 11.50
CA GLU A 48 0.08 18.65 10.68
C GLU A 48 -0.06 19.97 11.45
N GLY A 49 0.37 21.07 10.83
CA GLY A 49 0.40 22.40 11.45
C GLY A 49 1.51 22.63 12.48
N ASN A 50 2.22 21.58 12.92
CA ASN A 50 3.35 21.70 13.85
C ASN A 50 4.41 20.62 13.59
N ILE A 51 5.28 20.89 12.62
CA ILE A 51 6.37 20.00 12.24
C ILE A 51 7.43 19.97 13.35
N PRO A 52 7.74 18.79 13.94
CA PRO A 52 8.71 18.68 15.01
C PRO A 52 10.17 18.75 14.51
N LEU A 53 11.09 18.87 15.48
CA LEU A 53 12.54 18.92 15.25
C LEU A 53 13.10 17.58 14.74
N LEU A 54 14.35 17.60 14.26
CA LEU A 54 15.05 16.47 13.63
C LEU A 54 15.23 15.24 14.51
N ASP A 55 15.28 15.45 15.82
CA ASP A 55 15.42 14.45 16.87
C ASP A 55 14.08 13.86 17.33
N ASP A 56 12.96 14.30 16.76
CA ASP A 56 11.65 13.69 17.03
C ASP A 56 11.49 12.39 16.19
N PRO A 57 11.16 11.25 16.83
CA PRO A 57 10.92 9.98 16.11
C PRO A 57 9.85 10.07 15.02
N ARG A 58 8.86 10.95 15.14
CA ARG A 58 7.82 11.15 14.11
C ARG A 58 8.42 11.69 12.82
N ARG A 59 9.45 12.54 12.90
CA ARG A 59 10.17 13.04 11.73
C ARG A 59 11.00 11.95 11.06
N GLN A 60 11.50 10.98 11.82
CA GLN A 60 12.18 9.79 11.29
C GLN A 60 11.18 8.85 10.61
N TYR A 61 10.00 8.69 11.20
CA TYR A 61 8.90 7.90 10.62
C TYR A 61 8.44 8.50 9.29
N ALA A 62 8.28 9.83 9.22
CA ALA A 62 7.94 10.56 8.00
C ALA A 62 8.95 10.38 6.88
N GLN A 63 10.25 10.33 7.19
CA GLN A 63 11.26 10.04 6.18
C GLN A 63 11.08 8.65 5.56
N ILE A 64 10.86 7.63 6.41
CA ILE A 64 10.64 6.26 5.95
C ILE A 64 9.38 6.18 5.09
N VAL A 65 8.27 6.73 5.58
CA VAL A 65 7.00 6.72 4.86
C VAL A 65 7.12 7.41 3.52
N TYR A 66 7.72 8.61 3.46
CA TYR A 66 7.84 9.36 2.22
C TYR A 66 8.69 8.64 1.17
N VAL A 67 9.84 8.08 1.56
CA VAL A 67 10.69 7.34 0.62
C VAL A 67 9.96 6.11 0.09
N VAL A 68 9.31 5.34 0.98
CA VAL A 68 8.53 4.16 0.59
C VAL A 68 7.36 4.52 -0.31
N THR A 69 6.62 5.60 -0.04
CA THR A 69 5.51 6.04 -0.89
C THR A 69 5.99 6.55 -2.24
N TYR A 70 7.06 7.35 -2.26
CA TYR A 70 7.66 7.87 -3.49
C TYR A 70 8.08 6.73 -4.43
N GLU A 71 8.82 5.75 -3.90
CA GLU A 71 9.21 4.56 -4.66
C GLU A 71 7.98 3.76 -5.12
N ALA A 72 7.00 3.54 -4.24
CA ALA A 72 5.80 2.79 -4.58
C ALA A 72 4.99 3.44 -5.70
N ILE A 73 4.93 4.78 -5.77
CA ILE A 73 4.28 5.50 -6.87
C ILE A 73 5.04 5.28 -8.19
N GLY A 74 6.38 5.33 -8.17
CA GLY A 74 7.20 5.00 -9.34
C GLY A 74 6.96 3.56 -9.83
N GLN A 75 6.95 2.61 -8.91
CA GLN A 75 6.69 1.18 -9.14
C GLN A 75 5.23 0.85 -9.47
N ALA A 76 4.31 1.80 -9.26
CA ALA A 76 2.94 1.67 -9.70
C ALA A 76 2.83 1.88 -11.21
N GLY A 77 3.59 2.84 -11.76
CA GLY A 77 3.61 3.17 -13.19
C GLY A 77 4.50 2.28 -14.06
N CYS A 78 5.51 1.65 -13.45
CA CYS A 78 6.55 0.86 -14.13
C CYS A 78 6.74 -0.51 -13.46
N VAL A 79 7.14 -1.54 -14.21
CA VAL A 79 7.59 -2.83 -13.66
C VAL A 79 9.07 -2.99 -13.97
N TYR A 80 9.93 -2.87 -12.95
CA TYR A 80 11.36 -2.92 -13.15
C TYR A 80 11.94 -4.32 -12.95
N GLU A 81 12.89 -4.70 -13.81
CA GLU A 81 13.56 -6.00 -13.74
C GLU A 81 14.59 -6.06 -12.60
N GLU A 82 15.21 -4.92 -12.23
CA GLU A 82 16.23 -4.84 -11.17
C GLU A 82 15.89 -3.79 -10.09
N TYR A 83 15.21 -4.22 -9.02
CA TYR A 83 14.77 -3.34 -7.93
C TYR A 83 15.91 -2.60 -7.23
N SER A 84 17.05 -3.26 -6.98
CA SER A 84 18.15 -2.70 -6.18
C SER A 84 18.85 -1.51 -6.82
N GLU A 85 19.00 -1.52 -8.15
CA GLU A 85 19.66 -0.42 -8.87
C GLU A 85 18.77 0.83 -8.87
N ILE A 86 17.48 0.64 -9.07
CA ILE A 86 16.50 1.72 -9.17
C ILE A 86 16.16 2.27 -7.80
N TYR A 87 16.14 1.40 -6.78
CA TYR A 87 16.03 1.80 -5.39
C TYR A 87 17.05 2.88 -5.03
N GLN A 88 18.33 2.72 -5.40
CA GLN A 88 19.36 3.72 -5.08
C GLN A 88 19.13 5.05 -5.81
N LYS A 89 18.66 5.00 -7.06
CA LYS A 89 18.33 6.20 -7.84
C LYS A 89 17.14 6.96 -7.24
N ASP A 90 16.08 6.23 -6.88
CA ASP A 90 14.88 6.80 -6.28
C ASP A 90 15.16 7.30 -4.86
N LEU A 91 15.97 6.59 -4.08
CA LEU A 91 16.44 7.01 -2.77
C LEU A 91 17.20 8.34 -2.84
N ASN A 92 18.11 8.49 -3.81
CA ASN A 92 18.86 9.74 -4.00
C ASN A 92 17.95 10.93 -4.33
N SER A 93 16.79 10.68 -4.95
CA SER A 93 15.82 11.72 -5.30
C SER A 93 14.85 12.03 -4.15
N SER A 94 14.42 11.00 -3.42
CA SER A 94 13.38 11.08 -2.40
C SER A 94 13.92 11.41 -1.00
N LEU A 95 15.10 10.91 -0.62
CA LEU A 95 15.65 11.10 0.73
C LEU A 95 15.91 12.59 1.06
N PRO A 96 16.49 13.42 0.17
CA PRO A 96 16.67 14.85 0.45
C PRO A 96 15.33 15.58 0.63
N LEU A 97 14.29 15.17 -0.10
CA LEU A 97 12.94 15.73 0.03
C LEU A 97 12.31 15.31 1.36
N ALA A 98 12.39 14.03 1.73
CA ALA A 98 11.96 13.51 3.03
C ALA A 98 12.60 14.27 4.21
N LEU A 99 13.89 14.63 4.08
CA LEU A 99 14.64 15.34 5.13
C LEU A 99 14.28 16.83 5.22
N SER A 100 14.08 17.49 4.08
CA SER A 100 13.86 18.94 4.03
C SER A 100 12.37 19.32 4.12
N ARG A 101 11.46 18.42 3.75
CA ARG A 101 10.04 18.72 3.57
C ARG A 101 9.15 17.59 4.13
N PRO A 102 9.11 17.39 5.45
CA PRO A 102 8.24 16.37 6.07
C PRO A 102 6.75 16.58 5.78
N GLN A 103 6.33 17.80 5.41
CA GLN A 103 4.96 18.08 4.94
C GLN A 103 4.57 17.20 3.74
N LEU A 104 5.51 16.85 2.86
CA LEU A 104 5.20 15.98 1.71
C LEU A 104 4.77 14.58 2.15
N ALA A 105 5.28 14.07 3.27
CA ALA A 105 4.82 12.81 3.83
C ALA A 105 3.39 12.93 4.37
N ILE A 106 3.06 14.06 5.01
CA ILE A 106 1.73 14.35 5.54
C ILE A 106 0.72 14.44 4.40
N ASP A 107 1.04 15.22 3.37
CA ASP A 107 0.17 15.43 2.20
C ASP A 107 -0.09 14.10 1.47
N GLU A 108 0.94 13.28 1.27
CA GLU A 108 0.80 11.98 0.60
C GLU A 108 -0.04 11.00 1.43
N VAL A 109 0.18 10.94 2.75
CA VAL A 109 -0.62 10.07 3.62
C VAL A 109 -2.08 10.53 3.67
N ASN A 110 -2.33 11.83 3.76
CA ASN A 110 -3.70 12.37 3.71
C ASN A 110 -4.38 12.00 2.39
N ASN A 111 -3.72 12.25 1.26
CA ASN A 111 -4.23 11.92 -0.07
C ASN A 111 -4.51 10.41 -0.23
N LEU A 112 -3.56 9.56 0.18
CA LEU A 112 -3.72 8.11 0.14
C LEU A 112 -4.95 7.65 0.93
N LEU A 113 -5.09 8.12 2.18
CA LEU A 113 -6.19 7.74 3.06
C LEU A 113 -7.54 8.26 2.54
N GLU A 114 -7.60 9.48 2.03
CA GLU A 114 -8.83 10.03 1.44
C GLU A 114 -9.27 9.25 0.20
N ARG A 115 -8.33 8.98 -0.71
CA ARG A 115 -8.61 8.21 -1.93
C ARG A 115 -9.06 6.79 -1.61
N PHE A 116 -8.37 6.13 -0.67
CA PHE A 116 -8.76 4.82 -0.18
C PHE A 116 -10.17 4.83 0.40
N LYS A 117 -10.46 5.75 1.33
CA LYS A 117 -11.76 5.87 1.98
C LYS A 117 -12.88 6.12 0.97
N HIS A 118 -12.65 7.02 0.01
CA HIS A 118 -13.63 7.35 -1.02
C HIS A 118 -13.90 6.16 -1.95
N LYS A 119 -12.84 5.56 -2.52
CA LYS A 119 -12.98 4.49 -3.53
C LYS A 119 -13.38 3.13 -2.95
N SER A 120 -13.11 2.86 -1.67
CA SER A 120 -13.45 1.59 -1.03
C SER A 120 -14.72 1.66 -0.15
N ALA A 121 -15.41 2.81 -0.13
CA ALA A 121 -16.53 3.07 0.78
C ALA A 121 -17.62 1.99 0.72
N ILE A 122 -17.95 1.52 -0.48
CA ILE A 122 -19.02 0.54 -0.67
C ILE A 122 -18.67 -0.84 -0.08
N ILE A 123 -17.41 -1.25 -0.17
CA ILE A 123 -16.93 -2.51 0.42
C ILE A 123 -16.80 -2.37 1.93
N SER A 124 -16.29 -1.23 2.40
CA SER A 124 -16.22 -0.93 3.83
C SER A 124 -17.60 -0.99 4.49
N LYS A 125 -18.63 -0.46 3.82
CA LYS A 125 -20.02 -0.57 4.25
C LYS A 125 -20.49 -2.02 4.25
N LEU A 126 -20.24 -2.76 3.18
CA LEU A 126 -20.67 -4.16 3.07
C LEU A 126 -20.06 -5.06 4.15
N ILE A 127 -18.81 -4.81 4.54
CA ILE A 127 -18.16 -5.49 5.66
C ILE A 127 -18.70 -5.01 7.01
N HIS A 128 -19.07 -3.73 7.16
CA HIS A 128 -19.67 -3.20 8.39
C HIS A 128 -21.07 -3.79 8.65
N ASP A 129 -21.89 -3.88 7.61
CA ASP A 129 -23.27 -4.39 7.68
C ASP A 129 -23.31 -5.93 7.91
N CYS A 130 -22.16 -6.58 7.78
CA CYS A 130 -22.00 -8.02 7.84
C CYS A 130 -21.42 -8.43 9.21
N VAL A 131 -22.27 -9.07 10.04
CA VAL A 131 -21.92 -9.47 11.40
C VAL A 131 -21.82 -10.99 11.49
N GLY A 132 -20.64 -11.52 11.86
CA GLY A 132 -20.47 -12.93 12.23
C GLY A 132 -19.35 -13.68 11.50
N PRO A 133 -19.14 -14.97 11.85
CA PRO A 133 -17.96 -15.75 11.46
C PRO A 133 -17.88 -16.13 9.97
N LYS A 134 -18.95 -15.90 9.20
CA LYS A 134 -19.00 -16.17 7.75
C LYS A 134 -18.93 -14.88 6.91
N CYS A 135 -18.56 -13.77 7.53
CA CYS A 135 -18.69 -12.48 6.86
C CYS A 135 -17.88 -12.38 5.59
N ASP A 136 -16.65 -12.89 5.59
CA ASP A 136 -15.79 -12.90 4.41
C ASP A 136 -16.44 -13.60 3.22
N VAL A 137 -17.15 -14.71 3.46
CA VAL A 137 -17.87 -15.48 2.43
C VAL A 137 -19.09 -14.70 1.91
N VAL A 138 -19.82 -14.05 2.81
CA VAL A 138 -20.99 -13.23 2.44
C VAL A 138 -20.55 -12.03 1.60
N VAL A 139 -19.48 -11.34 2.02
CA VAL A 139 -18.89 -10.22 1.31
C VAL A 139 -18.45 -10.63 -0.10
N ASP A 140 -17.69 -11.71 -0.19
CA ASP A 140 -17.23 -12.26 -1.46
C ASP A 140 -18.38 -12.67 -2.39
N TYR A 141 -19.44 -13.26 -1.83
CA TYR A 141 -20.64 -13.61 -2.58
C TYR A 141 -21.29 -12.37 -3.20
N PHE A 142 -21.54 -11.30 -2.42
CA PHE A 142 -22.14 -10.08 -2.94
C PHE A 142 -21.30 -9.42 -4.03
N ILE A 143 -19.97 -9.39 -3.85
CA ILE A 143 -19.05 -8.85 -4.86
C ILE A 143 -19.15 -9.64 -6.16
N LYS A 144 -19.16 -10.98 -6.08
CA LYS A 144 -19.25 -11.87 -7.25
C LYS A 144 -20.60 -11.78 -7.98
N GLN A 145 -21.68 -11.42 -7.30
CA GLN A 145 -23.00 -11.23 -7.92
C GLN A 145 -23.10 -9.95 -8.75
N ASP A 146 -22.32 -8.92 -8.42
CA ASP A 146 -22.36 -7.63 -9.14
C ASP A 146 -20.94 -7.04 -9.29
N LEU A 147 -20.17 -7.66 -10.18
CA LEU A 147 -18.79 -7.25 -10.45
C LEU A 147 -18.70 -5.81 -10.97
N GLN A 148 -19.69 -5.35 -11.75
CA GLN A 148 -19.69 -3.98 -12.28
C GLN A 148 -19.70 -2.95 -11.15
N LYS A 149 -20.46 -3.22 -10.09
CA LYS A 149 -20.59 -2.32 -8.94
C LYS A 149 -19.43 -2.43 -7.95
N TYR A 150 -18.91 -3.63 -7.73
CA TYR A 150 -18.02 -3.90 -6.59
C TYR A 150 -16.56 -4.17 -6.94
N ALA A 151 -16.23 -4.55 -8.18
CA ALA A 151 -14.90 -5.11 -8.48
C ALA A 151 -13.75 -4.11 -8.20
N GLU A 152 -13.86 -2.86 -8.64
CA GLU A 152 -12.80 -1.85 -8.40
C GLU A 152 -12.62 -1.59 -6.89
N ALA A 153 -13.72 -1.32 -6.18
CA ALA A 153 -13.67 -1.05 -4.76
C ALA A 153 -13.14 -2.25 -3.95
N ALA A 154 -13.47 -3.48 -4.37
CA ALA A 154 -12.96 -4.71 -3.75
C ALA A 154 -11.46 -4.88 -3.99
N ALA A 155 -10.98 -4.64 -5.21
CA ALA A 155 -9.56 -4.69 -5.54
C ALA A 155 -8.76 -3.69 -4.70
N ILE A 156 -9.24 -2.46 -4.57
CA ILE A 156 -8.63 -1.42 -3.72
C ILE A 156 -8.60 -1.86 -2.26
N PHE A 157 -9.73 -2.35 -1.74
CA PHE A 157 -9.81 -2.80 -0.34
C PHE A 157 -8.84 -3.96 -0.04
N ILE A 158 -8.76 -4.95 -0.94
CA ILE A 158 -7.85 -6.08 -0.81
C ILE A 158 -6.39 -5.61 -0.88
N ALA A 159 -6.05 -4.72 -1.82
CA ALA A 159 -4.69 -4.18 -1.93
C ALA A 159 -4.29 -3.39 -0.67
N ALA A 160 -5.21 -2.57 -0.14
CA ALA A 160 -4.99 -1.85 1.12
C ALA A 160 -4.80 -2.81 2.29
N GLY A 161 -5.60 -3.88 2.37
CA GLY A 161 -5.47 -4.91 3.39
C GLY A 161 -4.12 -5.62 3.37
N LYS A 162 -3.62 -5.93 2.17
CA LYS A 162 -2.27 -6.50 1.99
C LYS A 162 -1.18 -5.52 2.41
N ALA A 163 -1.26 -4.26 1.98
CA ALA A 163 -0.29 -3.24 2.35
C ALA A 163 -0.24 -3.02 3.87
N ALA A 164 -1.41 -2.97 4.51
CA ALA A 164 -1.55 -2.81 5.95
C ALA A 164 -0.92 -3.98 6.73
N ILE A 165 -1.10 -5.23 6.28
CA ILE A 165 -0.43 -6.39 6.88
C ILE A 165 1.10 -6.20 6.84
N ILE A 166 1.66 -5.82 5.69
CA ILE A 166 3.11 -5.64 5.56
C ILE A 166 3.61 -4.49 6.45
N GLN A 167 2.88 -3.39 6.52
CA GLN A 167 3.19 -2.29 7.43
C GLN A 167 3.21 -2.76 8.89
N ASN A 168 2.17 -3.50 9.31
CA ASN A 168 2.03 -3.97 10.69
C ASN A 168 3.09 -5.02 11.06
N GLU A 169 3.45 -5.92 10.13
CA GLU A 169 4.57 -6.86 10.28
C GLU A 169 5.90 -6.13 10.55
N ASN A 170 6.08 -4.94 9.98
CA ASN A 170 7.30 -4.14 10.12
C ASN A 170 7.23 -3.07 11.24
N ALA A 171 6.07 -2.87 11.87
CA ALA A 171 5.81 -1.75 12.78
C ALA A 171 6.81 -1.65 13.93
N LYS A 172 7.06 -2.76 14.65
CA LYS A 172 8.03 -2.79 15.77
C LYS A 172 9.45 -2.45 15.33
N LYS A 173 9.84 -2.88 14.14
CA LYS A 173 11.17 -2.61 13.59
C LYS A 173 11.31 -1.13 13.22
N ILE A 174 10.30 -0.59 12.53
CA ILE A 174 10.25 0.83 12.16
C ILE A 174 10.25 1.69 13.42
N GLU A 175 9.43 1.38 14.42
CA GLU A 175 9.39 2.10 15.70
C GLU A 175 10.76 2.13 16.40
N LYS A 176 11.47 0.99 16.42
CA LYS A 176 12.82 0.93 16.98
C LYS A 176 13.80 1.83 16.20
N ILE A 177 13.74 1.78 14.87
CA ILE A 177 14.61 2.60 13.99
C ILE A 177 14.34 4.09 14.21
N THR A 178 13.06 4.49 14.29
CA THR A 178 12.68 5.89 14.44
C THR A 178 13.03 6.42 15.82
N LYS A 179 12.85 5.64 16.88
CA LYS A 179 13.29 5.99 18.25
C LYS A 179 14.81 6.13 18.37
N ASN A 180 15.56 5.34 17.60
CA ASN A 180 17.03 5.40 17.57
C ASN A 180 17.58 6.47 16.61
N LEU A 181 16.72 7.22 15.92
CA LEU A 181 17.12 8.21 14.91
C LEU A 181 17.94 7.62 13.75
N ASP A 182 17.67 6.35 13.40
CA ASP A 182 18.44 5.56 12.43
C ASP A 182 17.75 5.47 11.05
N ALA A 183 16.73 6.30 10.76
CA ALA A 183 15.92 6.15 9.54
C ALA A 183 16.75 6.21 8.25
N GLN A 184 17.66 7.18 8.12
CA GLN A 184 18.51 7.32 6.93
C GLN A 184 19.39 6.08 6.71
N LYS A 185 20.02 5.58 7.79
CA LYS A 185 20.85 4.38 7.75
C LYS A 185 20.04 3.16 7.36
N PHE A 186 18.83 3.05 7.89
CA PHE A 186 17.89 1.99 7.53
C PHE A 186 17.50 2.07 6.05
N LEU A 187 17.15 3.24 5.53
CA LEU A 187 16.81 3.45 4.13
C LEU A 187 18.00 3.11 3.21
N ILE A 188 19.20 3.59 3.50
CA ILE A 188 20.39 3.32 2.67
C ILE A 188 20.71 1.82 2.59
N LYS A 189 20.57 1.08 3.71
CA LYS A 189 20.94 -0.35 3.80
C LYS A 189 19.77 -1.32 3.63
N GLY A 190 18.56 -0.80 3.54
CA GLY A 190 17.32 -1.55 3.74
C GLY A 190 16.59 -1.95 2.48
N ALA A 191 17.17 -1.76 1.29
CA ALA A 191 16.51 -2.00 0.00
C ALA A 191 15.74 -3.32 -0.04
N GLU A 192 16.39 -4.45 0.25
CA GLU A 192 15.75 -5.78 0.22
C GLU A 192 14.65 -5.94 1.28
N ILE A 193 14.81 -5.31 2.44
CA ILE A 193 13.79 -5.33 3.50
C ILE A 193 12.56 -4.52 3.07
N LEU A 194 12.77 -3.40 2.39
CA LEU A 194 11.73 -2.47 1.96
C LEU A 194 11.03 -2.91 0.67
N LYS A 195 11.69 -3.74 -0.15
CA LYS A 195 11.14 -4.25 -1.42
C LYS A 195 9.71 -4.76 -1.31
N LYS A 196 9.44 -5.67 -0.36
CA LYS A 196 8.09 -6.21 -0.16
C LYS A 196 7.08 -5.12 0.18
N TYR A 197 7.49 -4.14 0.99
CA TYR A 197 6.63 -3.05 1.42
C TYR A 197 6.31 -2.11 0.24
N VAL A 198 7.34 -1.67 -0.48
CA VAL A 198 7.22 -0.82 -1.67
C VAL A 198 6.35 -1.48 -2.74
N LEU A 199 6.58 -2.76 -3.05
CA LEU A 199 5.80 -3.48 -4.07
C LEU A 199 4.33 -3.64 -3.66
N THR A 200 4.05 -3.95 -2.39
CA THR A 200 2.67 -4.10 -1.93
C THR A 200 1.94 -2.75 -1.90
N LEU A 201 2.65 -1.68 -1.56
CA LEU A 201 2.10 -0.33 -1.62
C LEU A 201 1.91 0.13 -3.07
N ALA A 202 2.79 -0.27 -3.98
CA ALA A 202 2.63 -0.02 -5.42
C ALA A 202 1.37 -0.71 -5.98
N ASP A 203 1.06 -1.94 -5.53
CA ASP A 203 -0.20 -2.61 -5.87
C ASP A 203 -1.41 -1.78 -5.45
N LEU A 204 -1.38 -1.17 -4.26
CA LEU A 204 -2.43 -0.27 -3.79
C LEU A 204 -2.52 0.98 -4.66
N TYR A 205 -1.40 1.65 -4.97
CA TYR A 205 -1.41 2.80 -5.87
C TYR A 205 -1.93 2.44 -7.26
N ARG A 206 -1.60 1.25 -7.80
CA ARG A 206 -2.17 0.76 -9.06
C ARG A 206 -3.68 0.59 -8.96
N ALA A 207 -4.16 -0.04 -7.90
CA ALA A 207 -5.60 -0.21 -7.66
C ALA A 207 -6.33 1.14 -7.50
N LEU A 208 -5.71 2.13 -6.85
CA LEU A 208 -6.28 3.47 -6.69
C LEU A 208 -6.26 4.29 -7.99
N ASN A 209 -5.35 3.97 -8.91
CA ASN A 209 -5.13 4.66 -10.19
C ASN A 209 -5.70 3.91 -11.40
N VAL A 210 -6.57 2.90 -11.23
CA VAL A 210 -7.24 2.21 -12.35
C VAL A 210 -7.97 3.27 -13.19
N GLY A 211 -7.36 3.66 -14.32
CA GLY A 211 -7.68 4.85 -15.11
C GLY A 211 -6.46 5.56 -15.71
N PHE A 212 -5.24 5.40 -15.17
CA PHE A 212 -4.06 6.17 -15.60
C PHE A 212 -2.81 5.37 -15.99
N ILE A 213 -2.81 4.03 -15.91
CA ILE A 213 -1.58 3.25 -16.10
C ILE A 213 -1.74 2.30 -17.28
N ASN A 214 -1.49 2.83 -18.49
CA ASN A 214 -0.91 1.99 -19.54
C ASN A 214 0.50 1.64 -19.05
N GLY A 215 0.70 0.38 -18.65
CA GLY A 215 1.99 -0.11 -18.17
C GLY A 215 3.08 0.19 -19.20
N LEU A 216 3.90 1.20 -18.92
CA LEU A 216 5.12 1.45 -19.66
C LEU A 216 6.20 0.59 -19.00
N ARG A 217 6.92 -0.19 -19.82
CA ARG A 217 8.18 -0.78 -19.38
C ARG A 217 9.16 0.38 -19.18
N CYS A 218 9.56 0.56 -17.93
CA CYS A 218 10.72 1.30 -17.48
C CYS A 218 11.63 0.22 -16.86
#